data_AF-A0A2V5U951-F1
#
_entry.id   AF-A0A2V5U951-F1
#
_cell.length_a   1.000
_cell.length_b   1.000
_cell.length_c   1.000
_cell.angle_alpha   90.00
_cell.angle_beta   90.00
_cell.angle_gamma   90.00
#
_symmetry.space_group_name_H-M   'P 1'
#
loop_
_entity.id
_entity.type
_entity.pdbx_description
1 polymer ?
#
loop_
_entity_poly.entity_id
_entity_poly.type
_entity_poly.pdbx_seq_one_letter_code
_entity_poly.pdbx_strand_id
1 'polypeptide(L)'
;MSHNYLAAFVELIETPFQHVETIWGIVPLYSGLLLNEMTSGRASFRTAIQTGFSFLWAGAQWLYPYFRARPAGAPRLELDAMLPINLAVTFLVIGLGAAALVSGIRKKYPKYGSFLGYTRFSNYFMIVLFPIQAHLPGMNWTWDRLIAIALFAVPIWLVLHFGLMPIRNRK
;
A
#
# COMPACT_ATOMS: atom_id res chain seq x y z
N MET A 1 5.08 -30.36 -1.62
CA MET A 1 4.57 -29.29 -0.72
C MET A 1 3.41 -28.60 -1.42
N SER A 2 2.18 -28.70 -0.92
CA SER A 2 1.04 -27.98 -1.51
C SER A 2 1.25 -26.48 -1.26
N HIS A 3 1.46 -25.71 -2.32
CA HIS A 3 1.62 -24.27 -2.19
C HIS A 3 0.25 -23.67 -1.88
N ASN A 4 -0.01 -23.39 -0.60
CA ASN A 4 -1.28 -22.80 -0.17
C ASN A 4 -1.21 -21.28 -0.32
N TYR A 5 -1.34 -20.81 -1.55
CA TYR A 5 -1.28 -19.39 -1.88
C TYR A 5 -2.36 -18.55 -1.19
N LEU A 6 -3.53 -19.16 -0.89
CA LEU A 6 -4.59 -18.49 -0.14
C LEU A 6 -4.14 -18.21 1.30
N ALA A 7 -3.55 -19.21 1.97
CA ALA A 7 -3.01 -19.03 3.31
C ALA A 7 -1.92 -17.95 3.35
N ALA A 8 -1.00 -17.95 2.37
CA ALA A 8 0.03 -16.91 2.26
C ALA A 8 -0.57 -15.51 2.04
N PHE A 9 -1.65 -15.39 1.25
CA PHE A 9 -2.33 -14.12 1.04
C PHE A 9 -3.07 -13.62 2.30
N VAL A 10 -3.75 -14.53 3.01
CA VAL A 10 -4.42 -14.21 4.29
C VAL A 10 -3.39 -13.77 5.33
N GLU A 11 -2.25 -14.45 5.40
CA GLU A 11 -1.13 -14.09 6.28
C GLU A 11 -0.69 -12.64 6.05
N LEU A 12 -0.50 -12.24 4.78
CA LEU A 12 -0.14 -10.85 4.44
C LEU A 12 -1.16 -9.81 4.93
N ILE A 13 -2.44 -10.14 4.91
CA ILE A 13 -3.50 -9.22 5.35
C ILE A 13 -3.57 -9.15 6.88
N GLU A 14 -3.37 -10.28 7.57
CA GLU A 14 -3.58 -10.39 9.01
C GLU A 14 -2.37 -9.89 9.82
N THR A 15 -1.15 -10.18 9.40
CA THR A 15 0.07 -9.90 10.18
C THR A 15 0.23 -8.44 10.63
N PRO A 16 -0.13 -7.41 9.83
CA PRO A 16 -0.08 -6.02 10.29
C PRO A 16 -1.01 -5.69 11.46
N PHE A 17 -2.08 -6.46 11.65
CA PHE A 17 -3.01 -6.29 12.79
C PHE A 17 -2.57 -7.05 14.03
N GLN A 18 -1.71 -8.05 13.86
CA GLN A 18 -1.09 -8.79 14.96
C GLN A 18 0.05 -8.00 15.63
N HIS A 19 0.56 -6.96 14.96
CA HIS A 19 1.65 -6.11 15.43
C HIS A 19 1.11 -4.68 15.70
N VAL A 20 1.01 -4.31 16.98
CA VAL A 20 0.37 -3.04 17.41
C VAL A 20 1.10 -1.83 16.83
N GLU A 21 2.41 -1.91 16.71
CA GLU A 21 3.28 -0.90 16.12
C GLU A 21 2.95 -0.57 14.66
N THR A 22 2.37 -1.51 13.91
CA THR A 22 2.01 -1.31 12.49
C THR A 22 0.60 -0.80 12.27
N ILE A 23 -0.26 -0.84 13.29
CA ILE A 23 -1.67 -0.39 13.20
C ILE A 23 -1.72 1.05 12.69
N TRP A 24 -0.89 1.94 13.24
CA TRP A 24 -0.88 3.34 12.83
C TRP A 24 -0.41 3.56 11.40
N GLY A 25 0.41 2.66 10.84
CA GLY A 25 0.83 2.73 9.44
C GLY A 25 -0.23 2.21 8.47
N ILE A 26 -0.94 1.15 8.84
CA ILE A 26 -1.90 0.50 7.95
C ILE A 26 -3.31 1.13 7.98
N VAL A 27 -3.72 1.71 9.11
CA VAL A 27 -5.05 2.33 9.26
C VAL A 27 -5.31 3.44 8.24
N PRO A 28 -4.38 4.37 7.95
CA PRO A 28 -4.58 5.37 6.92
C PRO A 28 -4.78 4.79 5.52
N LEU A 29 -4.15 3.65 5.21
CA LEU A 29 -4.31 2.97 3.92
C LEU A 29 -5.71 2.38 3.76
N TYR A 30 -6.23 1.67 4.78
CA TYR A 30 -7.60 1.18 4.80
C TYR A 30 -8.64 2.31 4.83
N SER A 31 -8.38 3.38 5.58
CA SER A 31 -9.29 4.54 5.63
C SER A 31 -9.34 5.25 4.28
N GLY A 32 -8.17 5.47 3.66
CA GLY A 32 -8.08 6.04 2.32
C GLY A 32 -8.77 5.15 1.28
N LEU A 33 -8.68 3.83 1.41
CA LEU A 33 -9.40 2.89 0.56
C LEU A 33 -10.92 3.05 0.68
N LEU A 34 -11.46 2.99 1.90
CA LEU A 34 -12.89 3.15 2.15
C LEU A 34 -13.42 4.49 1.64
N LEU A 35 -12.71 5.58 1.93
CA LEU A 35 -13.10 6.93 1.49
C LEU A 35 -13.03 7.08 -0.03
N ASN A 36 -12.03 6.48 -0.67
CA ASN A 36 -11.90 6.49 -2.14
C ASN A 36 -12.97 5.63 -2.82
N GLU A 37 -13.50 4.62 -2.15
CA GLU A 37 -14.59 3.79 -2.67
C GLU A 37 -15.96 4.46 -2.49
N MET A 38 -16.15 5.23 -1.41
CA MET A 38 -17.38 5.99 -1.15
C MET A 38 -17.48 7.29 -1.98
N THR A 39 -16.36 7.79 -2.51
CA THR A 39 -16.34 9.03 -3.29
C THR A 39 -16.47 8.74 -4.79
N SER A 40 -17.12 9.66 -5.54
CA SER A 40 -17.44 9.42 -6.96
C SER A 40 -16.18 9.09 -7.77
N GLY A 41 -16.28 8.20 -8.76
CA GLY A 41 -15.16 7.74 -9.57
C GLY A 41 -14.50 8.77 -10.51
N ARG A 42 -14.66 10.07 -10.27
CA ARG A 42 -13.96 11.16 -10.97
C ARG A 42 -12.75 11.60 -10.15
N ALA A 43 -11.65 11.93 -10.84
CA ALA A 43 -10.46 12.47 -10.18
C ALA A 43 -10.80 13.73 -9.38
N SER A 44 -10.55 13.69 -8.06
CA SER A 44 -10.80 14.79 -7.14
C SER A 44 -9.51 15.19 -6.43
N PHE A 45 -9.27 16.50 -6.30
CA PHE A 45 -8.12 17.00 -5.56
C PHE A 45 -8.13 16.55 -4.09
N ARG A 46 -9.32 16.38 -3.50
CA ARG A 46 -9.46 15.86 -2.13
C ARG A 46 -8.97 14.42 -2.02
N THR A 47 -9.31 13.58 -2.99
CA THR A 47 -8.85 12.19 -3.12
C THR A 47 -7.33 12.13 -3.33
N ALA A 48 -6.78 13.05 -4.14
CA ALA A 48 -5.34 13.16 -4.35
C ALA A 48 -4.59 13.54 -3.05
N ILE A 49 -5.12 14.46 -2.25
CA ILE A 49 -4.55 14.82 -0.94
C ILE A 49 -4.59 13.63 0.02
N GLN A 50 -5.75 12.95 0.14
CA GLN A 50 -5.92 11.79 1.04
C GLN A 50 -4.97 10.64 0.68
N THR A 51 -4.85 10.36 -0.62
CA THR A 51 -3.93 9.33 -1.10
C THR A 51 -2.48 9.75 -0.88
N GLY A 52 -2.15 10.99 -1.22
CA GLY A 52 -0.81 11.53 -1.02
C GLY A 52 -0.36 11.42 0.42
N PHE A 53 -1.23 11.80 1.36
CA PHE A 53 -1.00 11.63 2.79
C PHE A 53 -0.80 10.17 3.18
N SER A 54 -1.70 9.27 2.75
CA SER A 54 -1.63 7.84 3.10
C SER A 54 -0.35 7.19 2.60
N PHE A 55 0.08 7.56 1.39
CA PHE A 55 1.30 7.06 0.75
C PHE A 55 2.56 7.56 1.45
N LEU A 56 2.62 8.87 1.74
CA LEU A 56 3.74 9.45 2.49
C LEU A 56 3.83 8.88 3.90
N TRP A 57 2.69 8.68 4.56
CA TRP A 57 2.63 8.11 5.89
C TRP A 57 3.10 6.66 5.93
N ALA A 58 2.60 5.83 5.01
CA ALA A 58 3.05 4.45 4.87
C ALA A 58 4.55 4.37 4.52
N GLY A 59 5.02 5.21 3.59
CA GLY A 59 6.44 5.29 3.25
C GLY A 59 7.32 5.73 4.43
N ALA A 60 6.86 6.68 5.24
CA ALA A 60 7.55 7.09 6.46
C ALA A 60 7.65 5.94 7.48
N GLN A 61 6.58 5.15 7.62
CA GLN A 61 6.57 3.95 8.48
C GLN A 61 7.50 2.86 7.95
N TRP A 62 7.59 2.65 6.64
CA TRP A 62 8.55 1.72 6.04
C TRP A 62 10.00 2.17 6.23
N LEU A 63 10.25 3.47 6.28
CA LEU A 63 11.56 4.04 6.58
C LEU A 63 11.91 3.97 8.08
N TYR A 64 10.92 3.94 8.98
CA TYR A 64 11.14 4.02 10.42
C TYR A 64 12.11 2.95 10.99
N PRO A 65 12.04 1.67 10.59
CA PRO A 65 12.99 0.63 11.03
C PRO A 65 14.45 0.86 10.60
N TYR A 66 14.70 1.71 9.61
CA TYR A 66 16.05 2.07 9.15
C TYR A 66 16.70 3.15 10.01
N PHE A 67 15.90 4.05 10.59
CA PHE A 67 16.39 5.17 11.39
C PHE A 67 16.35 4.92 12.90
N ARG A 68 15.56 3.96 13.38
CA ARG A 68 15.52 3.61 14.81
C ARG A 68 16.82 2.90 15.22
N ALA A 69 17.55 3.47 16.18
CA ALA A 69 18.73 2.85 16.79
C ALA A 69 18.35 1.46 17.31
N ARG A 70 19.00 0.43 16.77
CA ARG A 70 18.64 -0.97 17.04
C ARG A 70 19.21 -1.42 18.37
N PRO A 71 18.43 -2.12 19.22
CA PRO A 71 18.98 -2.84 20.35
C PRO A 71 20.03 -3.85 19.87
N ALA A 72 21.15 -3.96 20.58
CA ALA A 72 22.18 -4.95 20.29
C ALA A 72 21.58 -6.36 20.40
N GLY A 73 21.33 -7.02 19.26
CA GLY A 73 20.75 -8.37 19.20
C GLY A 73 19.51 -8.51 18.30
N ALA A 74 18.97 -7.43 17.73
CA ALA A 74 17.89 -7.54 16.74
C ALA A 74 18.37 -8.31 15.49
N PRO A 75 17.53 -9.18 14.90
CA PRO A 75 17.85 -9.85 13.63
C PRO A 75 18.38 -8.80 12.65
N ARG A 76 19.53 -9.08 12.03
CA ARG A 76 20.03 -8.20 10.97
C ARG A 76 18.89 -8.06 9.96
N LEU A 77 18.59 -6.82 9.52
CA LEU A 77 17.89 -6.69 8.24
C LEU A 77 18.69 -7.58 7.31
N GLU A 78 18.09 -8.60 6.73
CA GLU A 78 18.77 -9.40 5.74
C GLU A 78 19.24 -8.39 4.68
N LEU A 79 20.54 -8.10 4.68
CA LEU A 79 21.24 -7.26 3.70
C LEU A 79 21.30 -8.01 2.35
N ASP A 80 20.31 -8.86 2.09
CA ASP A 80 20.38 -9.98 1.18
C ASP A 80 19.43 -9.70 0.03
N ALA A 81 20.00 -9.17 -1.07
CA ALA A 81 19.42 -8.89 -2.40
C ALA A 81 18.10 -8.08 -2.52
N MET A 82 17.27 -8.01 -1.48
CA MET A 82 15.90 -7.49 -1.47
C MET A 82 15.80 -6.10 -0.82
N LEU A 83 16.82 -5.69 -0.04
CA LEU A 83 16.93 -4.35 0.52
C LEU A 83 16.86 -3.23 -0.56
N PRO A 84 17.57 -3.34 -1.71
CA PRO A 84 17.44 -2.35 -2.79
C PRO A 84 16.02 -2.28 -3.36
N ILE A 85 15.33 -3.42 -3.44
CA ILE A 85 13.94 -3.50 -3.94
C ILE A 85 13.00 -2.80 -2.96
N ASN A 86 13.15 -3.07 -1.65
CA ASN A 86 12.36 -2.41 -0.61
C ASN A 86 12.54 -0.89 -0.60
N LEU A 87 13.80 -0.42 -0.68
CA LEU A 87 14.07 1.00 -0.77
C LEU A 87 13.50 1.60 -2.05
N ALA A 88 13.64 0.93 -3.20
CA ALA A 88 13.07 1.40 -4.46
C ALA A 88 11.54 1.53 -4.39
N VAL A 89 10.85 0.51 -3.87
CA VAL A 89 9.39 0.54 -3.65
C VAL A 89 9.01 1.66 -2.69
N THR A 90 9.75 1.83 -1.60
CA THR A 90 9.50 2.87 -0.61
C THR A 90 9.67 4.28 -1.19
N PHE A 91 10.77 4.55 -1.91
CA PHE A 91 10.99 5.84 -2.55
C PHE A 91 9.97 6.12 -3.65
N LEU A 92 9.56 5.09 -4.41
CA LEU A 92 8.52 5.23 -5.42
C LEU A 92 7.18 5.60 -4.79
N VAL A 93 6.80 4.95 -3.69
CA VAL A 93 5.58 5.27 -2.93
C VAL A 93 5.64 6.68 -2.36
N ILE A 94 6.76 7.09 -1.78
CA ILE A 94 6.94 8.47 -1.26
C ILE A 94 6.85 9.48 -2.41
N GLY A 95 7.49 9.21 -3.55
CA GLY A 95 7.45 10.07 -4.73
C GLY A 95 6.04 10.23 -5.30
N LEU A 96 5.31 9.12 -5.45
CA LEU A 96 3.90 9.14 -5.87
C LEU A 96 3.01 9.85 -4.85
N GLY A 97 3.25 9.62 -3.55
CA GLY A 97 2.52 10.28 -2.46
C GLY A 97 2.73 11.79 -2.47
N ALA A 98 3.97 12.25 -2.60
CA ALA A 98 4.34 13.65 -2.73
C ALA A 98 3.71 14.28 -3.98
N ALA A 99 3.79 13.60 -5.14
CA ALA A 99 3.20 14.08 -6.37
C ALA A 99 1.67 14.23 -6.26
N ALA A 100 0.99 13.25 -5.65
CA ALA A 100 -0.45 13.30 -5.41
C ALA A 100 -0.83 14.44 -4.46
N LEU A 101 -0.09 14.59 -3.35
CA LEU A 101 -0.33 15.63 -2.36
C LEU A 101 -0.12 17.02 -2.97
N VAL A 102 0.99 17.24 -3.68
CA VAL A 102 1.31 18.52 -4.35
C VAL A 102 0.27 18.85 -5.41
N SER A 103 -0.16 17.87 -6.20
CA SER A 103 -1.20 18.06 -7.22
C SER A 103 -2.55 18.45 -6.60
N GLY A 104 -2.89 17.82 -5.47
CA GLY A 104 -4.09 18.11 -4.71
C GLY A 104 -4.07 19.51 -4.09
N ILE A 105 -2.97 19.90 -3.42
CA ILE A 105 -2.80 21.23 -2.82
C ILE A 105 -2.78 22.33 -3.87
N ARG A 106 -2.04 22.14 -4.97
CA ARG A 106 -1.95 23.12 -6.07
C ARG A 106 -3.21 23.17 -6.94
N LYS A 107 -4.20 22.31 -6.69
CA LYS A 107 -5.41 22.15 -7.51
C LYS A 107 -5.09 22.03 -9.01
N LYS A 108 -3.95 21.41 -9.34
CA LYS A 108 -3.46 21.28 -10.71
C LYS A 108 -2.72 19.95 -10.84
N TYR A 109 -3.23 19.09 -11.71
CA TYR A 109 -2.54 17.86 -12.07
C TYR A 109 -1.41 18.18 -13.08
N PRO A 110 -0.23 17.54 -12.95
CA PRO A 110 0.77 17.57 -14.01
C PRO A 110 0.22 16.94 -15.30
N LYS A 111 0.80 17.26 -16.45
CA LYS A 111 0.40 16.69 -17.76
C LYS A 111 0.54 15.17 -17.64
N TYR A 112 -0.57 14.42 -17.80
CA TYR A 112 -0.72 12.97 -17.55
C TYR A 112 -0.84 12.48 -16.09
N GLY A 113 -0.89 13.36 -15.08
CA GLY A 113 -1.00 12.99 -13.66
C GLY A 113 -2.41 12.82 -13.10
N SER A 114 -3.45 12.79 -13.95
CA SER A 114 -4.84 12.65 -13.49
C SER A 114 -5.10 11.31 -12.81
N PHE A 115 -4.28 10.27 -13.10
CA PHE A 115 -4.33 8.96 -12.44
C PHE A 115 -4.14 9.05 -10.91
N LEU A 116 -3.42 10.06 -10.42
CA LEU A 116 -3.22 10.33 -8.99
C LEU A 116 -4.52 10.72 -8.25
N GLY A 117 -5.60 10.99 -9.00
CA GLY A 117 -6.95 11.20 -8.46
C GLY A 117 -7.84 9.95 -8.49
N TYR A 118 -7.39 8.81 -9.04
CA TYR A 118 -8.18 7.57 -9.23
C TYR A 118 -7.72 6.39 -8.35
N THR A 119 -6.96 6.69 -7.30
CA THR A 119 -6.02 5.87 -6.52
C THR A 119 -6.59 4.70 -5.69
N ARG A 120 -7.73 4.14 -6.10
CA ARG A 120 -8.33 2.95 -5.47
C ARG A 120 -7.39 1.75 -5.54
N PHE A 121 -6.84 1.48 -6.73
CA PHE A 121 -5.86 0.41 -6.96
C PHE A 121 -4.62 0.57 -6.08
N SER A 122 -4.14 1.79 -5.98
CA SER A 122 -2.95 2.19 -5.23
C SER A 122 -3.06 1.85 -3.74
N ASN A 123 -4.19 2.13 -3.07
CA ASN A 123 -4.37 1.78 -1.65
C ASN A 123 -4.47 0.26 -1.42
N TYR A 124 -5.17 -0.48 -2.28
CA TYR A 124 -5.22 -1.96 -2.20
C TYR A 124 -3.83 -2.57 -2.29
N PHE A 125 -3.03 -2.13 -3.27
CA PHE A 125 -1.69 -2.66 -3.47
C PHE A 125 -0.77 -2.31 -2.28
N MET A 126 -0.91 -1.09 -1.73
CA MET A 126 -0.16 -0.69 -0.54
C MET A 126 -0.49 -1.52 0.69
N ILE A 127 -1.76 -1.86 0.92
CA ILE A 127 -2.17 -2.72 2.04
C ILE A 127 -1.49 -4.09 1.95
N VAL A 128 -1.51 -4.68 0.76
CA VAL A 128 -0.97 -6.03 0.52
C VAL A 128 0.56 -6.05 0.62
N LEU A 129 1.23 -4.98 0.20
CA LEU A 129 2.69 -4.85 0.32
C LEU A 129 3.16 -4.44 1.71
N PHE A 130 2.27 -3.87 2.54
CA PHE A 130 2.60 -3.32 3.83
C PHE A 130 3.41 -4.24 4.76
N PRO A 131 3.00 -5.50 5.03
CA PRO A 131 3.75 -6.39 5.94
C PRO A 131 5.19 -6.67 5.46
N ILE A 132 5.37 -6.78 4.15
CA ILE A 132 6.67 -7.06 3.52
C ILE A 132 7.58 -5.83 3.65
N GLN A 133 7.04 -4.64 3.35
CA GLN A 133 7.79 -3.39 3.43
C GLN A 133 8.06 -2.94 4.88
N ALA A 134 7.20 -3.30 5.82
CA ALA A 134 7.38 -3.06 7.25
C ALA A 134 8.41 -4.01 7.90
N HIS A 135 8.95 -4.99 7.16
CA HIS A 135 9.90 -5.99 7.65
C HIS A 135 9.39 -6.73 8.88
N LEU A 136 8.11 -7.11 8.86
CA LEU A 136 7.52 -7.88 9.96
C LEU A 136 8.19 -9.26 10.08
N PRO A 137 8.28 -9.83 11.29
CA PRO A 137 8.95 -11.11 11.50
C PRO A 137 8.38 -12.20 10.59
N GLY A 138 9.23 -12.86 9.80
CA GLY A 138 8.82 -13.89 8.84
C GLY A 138 8.25 -13.38 7.52
N MET A 139 8.11 -12.06 7.34
CA MET A 139 7.50 -11.41 6.15
C MET A 139 8.53 -10.88 5.15
N ASN A 140 9.33 -11.79 4.59
CA ASN A 140 10.25 -11.49 3.48
C ASN A 140 9.59 -11.63 2.10
N TRP A 141 10.20 -11.00 1.09
CA TRP A 141 9.87 -11.26 -0.31
C TRP A 141 10.18 -12.70 -0.69
N THR A 142 9.15 -13.44 -1.10
CA THR A 142 9.29 -14.77 -1.67
C THR A 142 8.50 -14.85 -2.97
N TRP A 143 8.89 -15.76 -3.87
CA TRP A 143 8.14 -16.03 -5.09
C TRP A 143 6.70 -16.47 -4.79
N ASP A 144 6.48 -17.21 -3.70
CA ASP A 144 5.14 -17.64 -3.29
C ASP A 144 4.25 -16.47 -2.90
N ARG A 145 4.79 -15.48 -2.18
CA ARG A 145 4.06 -14.27 -1.82
C ARG A 145 3.81 -13.40 -3.05
N LEU A 146 4.79 -13.26 -3.94
CA LEU A 146 4.58 -12.56 -5.22
C LEU A 146 3.45 -13.17 -6.04
N ILE A 147 3.44 -14.50 -6.16
CA ILE A 147 2.39 -15.26 -6.86
C ILE A 147 1.05 -15.12 -6.13
N ALA A 148 1.01 -15.21 -4.80
CA ALA A 148 -0.20 -15.01 -4.03
C ALA A 148 -0.79 -13.59 -4.21
N ILE A 149 0.05 -12.56 -4.20
CA ILE A 149 -0.36 -11.17 -4.47
C ILE A 149 -0.93 -11.05 -5.89
N ALA A 150 -0.25 -11.61 -6.89
CA ALA A 150 -0.74 -11.60 -8.26
C ALA A 150 -2.07 -12.37 -8.43
N LEU A 151 -2.21 -13.53 -7.78
CA LEU A 151 -3.40 -14.39 -7.88
C LEU A 151 -4.61 -13.84 -7.13
N PHE A 152 -4.42 -13.13 -6.01
CA PHE A 152 -5.53 -12.69 -5.17
C PHE A 152 -5.73 -11.18 -5.18
N ALA A 153 -4.68 -10.36 -5.07
CA ALA A 153 -4.85 -8.91 -5.01
C ALA A 153 -5.42 -8.34 -6.30
N VAL A 154 -4.99 -8.84 -7.47
CA VAL A 154 -5.48 -8.37 -8.78
C VAL A 154 -6.94 -8.76 -9.00
N PRO A 155 -7.36 -10.03 -8.82
CA PRO A 155 -8.78 -10.39 -8.98
C PRO A 155 -9.70 -9.76 -7.93
N ILE A 156 -9.27 -9.67 -6.66
CA ILE A 156 -10.06 -9.00 -5.61
C ILE A 156 -10.26 -7.53 -5.96
N TRP A 157 -9.22 -6.86 -6.46
CA TRP A 157 -9.35 -5.50 -6.96
C TRP A 157 -10.32 -5.41 -8.14
N LEU A 158 -10.25 -6.33 -9.12
CA LEU A 158 -11.18 -6.36 -10.25
C LEU A 158 -12.63 -6.52 -9.77
N VAL A 159 -12.88 -7.43 -8.82
CA VAL A 159 -14.21 -7.65 -8.23
C VAL A 159 -14.71 -6.40 -7.52
N LEU A 160 -13.87 -5.70 -6.75
CA LEU A 160 -14.26 -4.46 -6.09
C LEU A 160 -14.49 -3.34 -7.10
N HIS A 161 -13.62 -3.23 -8.10
CA HIS A 161 -13.72 -2.20 -9.13
C HIS A 161 -14.98 -2.34 -9.99
N PHE A 162 -15.27 -3.56 -10.46
CA PHE A 162 -16.42 -3.87 -11.32
C PHE A 162 -17.71 -4.09 -10.51
N GLY A 163 -17.63 -4.82 -9.39
CA GLY A 163 -18.78 -5.14 -8.55
C GLY A 163 -19.40 -3.91 -7.86
N LEU A 164 -18.63 -2.85 -7.65
CA LEU A 164 -19.14 -1.58 -7.11
C LEU A 164 -19.53 -0.57 -8.20
N MET A 165 -19.28 -0.85 -9.50
CA MET A 165 -19.79 0.00 -10.59
C MET A 165 -21.31 0.17 -10.62
N PRO A 166 -22.16 -0.84 -10.33
CA PRO A 166 -23.62 -0.71 -10.40
C PRO A 166 -24.17 0.27 -9.36
N ILE A 167 -23.57 0.30 -8.16
CA ILE A 167 -23.92 1.24 -7.09
C ILE A 167 -23.46 2.67 -7.48
N ARG A 168 -22.37 2.76 -8.25
CA ARG A 168 -21.71 4.01 -8.64
C ARG A 168 -22.40 4.76 -9.78
N ASN A 169 -23.06 4.06 -10.70
CA ASN A 169 -23.75 4.67 -11.84
C ASN A 169 -25.20 5.10 -11.54
N ARG A 170 -25.68 4.98 -10.30
CA ARG A 170 -27.00 5.50 -9.88
C ARG A 170 -26.99 7.01 -9.55
N LYS A 171 -26.19 7.81 -10.26
CA LYS A 171 -26.30 9.28 -10.21
C LYS A 171 -26.77 9.83 -11.54
#